data_AF-A0A8B8AMV7-F1
#
_entry.id   AF-A0A8B8AMV7-F1
#
_cell.length_a   1.000
_cell.length_b   1.000
_cell.length_c   1.000
_cell.angle_alpha   90.00
_cell.angle_beta   90.00
_cell.angle_gamma   90.00
#
_symmetry.space_group_name_H-M   'P 1'
#
loop_
_entity.id
_entity.type
_entity.pdbx_description
1 polymer ?
#
loop_
_entity_poly.entity_id
_entity_poly.type
_entity_poly.pdbx_seq_one_letter_code
_entity_poly.pdbx_strand_id
1 'polypeptide(L)'
;MPSVQTPLGLQHVGSALSYHAPLVQPITEPRIANSCGDTVFPKTLSICDPPNIQHLEHEWSDLDITHIEASKLEKLTRNQSEDQKWYEERKKRITASNFGIVMKRKKDVNTTFLKNIFRKNEFFSSSTSYGKANENVAKQIYIKKTGNHLHDIGLIVNPSLPFLGATPDGITCEQSITGIIEVKCPYSVRDMSINDACETRQDFFLQKDGDLFHLKHDHAHWYQVQGQLLVSGAPFCDFITYTKQDFYVERIFPHAPTMNDLIKKLSLFYVQHFKPFVHNADSQLPGT
;
A
#
# COMPACT_ATOMS: atom_id res chain seq x y z
N MET A 1 -26.30 1.20 -0.34
CA MET A 1 -24.97 1.57 0.19
C MET A 1 -24.71 0.72 1.41
N PRO A 2 -23.61 -0.04 1.49
CA PRO A 2 -23.26 -0.78 2.70
C PRO A 2 -23.09 0.17 3.90
N SER A 3 -23.43 -0.30 5.10
CA SER A 3 -23.33 0.44 6.36
C SER A 3 -22.46 -0.33 7.35
N VAL A 4 -21.85 0.39 8.28
CA VAL A 4 -21.00 -0.15 9.34
C VAL A 4 -21.45 0.36 10.69
N GLN A 5 -21.45 -0.51 11.69
CA GLN A 5 -21.76 -0.16 13.07
C GLN A 5 -20.58 0.61 13.68
N THR A 6 -20.84 1.75 14.32
CA THR A 6 -19.83 2.55 15.03
C THR A 6 -20.32 2.88 16.45
N PRO A 7 -19.47 3.42 17.35
CA PRO A 7 -19.89 3.95 18.65
C PRO A 7 -20.98 5.03 18.55
N LEU A 8 -21.16 5.62 17.37
CA LEU A 8 -22.13 6.68 17.07
C LEU A 8 -23.32 6.15 16.24
N GLY A 9 -23.53 4.83 16.19
CA GLY A 9 -24.64 4.18 15.49
C GLY A 9 -24.30 3.62 14.11
N LEU A 10 -25.32 3.27 13.32
CA LEU A 10 -25.15 2.77 11.96
C LEU A 10 -24.70 3.92 11.04
N GLN A 11 -23.56 3.77 10.39
CA GLN A 11 -22.99 4.79 9.50
C GLN A 11 -22.81 4.22 8.09
N HIS A 12 -22.97 5.06 7.07
CA HIS A 12 -22.67 4.65 5.70
C HIS A 12 -21.17 4.40 5.53
N VAL A 13 -20.80 3.30 4.88
CA VAL A 13 -19.40 3.02 4.52
C VAL A 13 -18.86 4.18 3.68
N GLY A 14 -17.75 4.78 4.14
CA GLY A 14 -17.14 5.96 3.53
C GLY A 14 -17.49 7.30 4.21
N SER A 15 -18.40 7.32 5.18
CA SER A 15 -18.66 8.51 6.00
C SER A 15 -17.51 8.77 6.98
N ALA A 16 -17.28 10.03 7.37
CA ALA A 16 -16.30 10.40 8.39
C ALA A 16 -16.48 9.64 9.73
N LEU A 17 -17.69 9.17 10.00
CA LEU A 17 -18.00 8.44 11.23
C LEU A 17 -17.80 6.94 11.08
N SER A 18 -17.83 6.40 9.86
CA SER A 18 -17.62 4.97 9.55
C SER A 18 -16.22 4.44 9.91
N TYR A 19 -15.24 5.34 10.07
CA TYR A 19 -13.86 5.02 10.47
C TYR A 19 -13.70 4.69 11.97
N HIS A 20 -14.71 5.00 12.79
CA HIS A 20 -14.75 4.61 14.21
C HIS A 20 -15.37 3.23 14.41
N ALA A 21 -15.70 2.50 13.35
CA ALA A 21 -16.18 1.14 13.47
C ALA A 21 -15.16 0.35 14.29
N PRO A 22 -15.57 -0.28 15.42
CA PRO A 22 -14.66 -1.13 16.15
C PRO A 22 -14.16 -2.19 15.16
N LEU A 23 -12.84 -2.36 15.13
CA LEU A 23 -12.26 -3.59 14.62
C LEU A 23 -13.10 -4.73 15.19
N VAL A 24 -13.49 -5.67 14.33
CA VAL A 24 -14.13 -6.89 14.79
C VAL A 24 -13.13 -7.55 15.74
N GLN A 25 -13.34 -7.29 17.03
CA GLN A 25 -12.65 -7.88 18.17
C GLN A 25 -12.70 -9.41 18.01
N PRO A 26 -11.69 -10.13 18.52
CA PRO A 26 -11.11 -11.31 17.89
C PRO A 26 -12.18 -12.32 17.48
N ILE A 27 -12.00 -12.91 16.31
CA ILE A 27 -12.84 -14.02 15.88
C ILE A 27 -12.58 -15.18 16.87
N THR A 28 -13.52 -15.38 17.79
CA THR A 28 -13.40 -16.32 18.92
C THR A 28 -13.54 -17.78 18.50
N GLU A 29 -14.00 -18.03 17.28
CA GLU A 29 -14.09 -19.37 16.70
C GLU A 29 -13.63 -19.36 15.24
N PRO A 30 -12.82 -20.34 14.81
CA PRO A 30 -12.43 -20.48 13.41
C PRO A 30 -13.69 -20.63 12.56
N ARG A 31 -14.02 -19.59 11.79
CA ARG A 31 -15.12 -19.65 10.83
C ARG A 31 -14.63 -20.48 9.66
N ILE A 32 -15.26 -21.63 9.44
CA ILE A 32 -15.01 -22.47 8.27
C ILE A 32 -15.41 -21.65 7.03
N ALA A 33 -14.43 -21.03 6.37
CA ALA A 33 -14.65 -20.38 5.09
C ALA A 33 -14.60 -21.47 4.00
N ASN A 34 -15.78 -21.88 3.50
CA ASN A 34 -15.88 -22.88 2.43
C ASN A 34 -15.30 -22.39 1.08
N SER A 35 -15.03 -21.08 0.92
CA SER A 35 -14.35 -20.51 -0.25
C SER A 35 -13.79 -19.11 0.03
N CYS A 36 -12.54 -18.85 -0.38
CA CYS A 36 -12.01 -17.47 -0.46
C CYS A 36 -12.66 -16.73 -1.63
N GLY A 37 -12.77 -15.41 -1.51
CA GLY A 37 -13.26 -14.53 -2.57
C GLY A 37 -12.32 -14.49 -3.79
N ASP A 38 -12.64 -13.62 -4.74
CA ASP A 38 -11.81 -13.42 -5.92
C ASP A 38 -10.45 -12.81 -5.53
N THR A 39 -9.36 -13.56 -5.69
CA THR A 39 -7.97 -13.12 -5.40
C THR A 39 -7.25 -12.58 -6.63
N VAL A 40 -7.96 -12.36 -7.75
CA VAL A 40 -7.39 -11.77 -8.95
C VAL A 40 -7.20 -10.26 -8.76
N PHE A 41 -5.99 -9.78 -8.99
CA PHE A 41 -5.65 -8.35 -9.03
C PHE A 41 -5.03 -7.97 -10.38
N PRO A 42 -5.07 -6.67 -10.78
CA PRO A 42 -5.87 -5.61 -10.15
C PRO A 42 -7.37 -5.89 -10.27
N LYS A 43 -8.18 -5.31 -9.37
CA LYS A 43 -9.63 -5.23 -9.55
C LYS A 43 -9.93 -4.16 -10.58
N THR A 44 -10.99 -4.37 -11.37
CA THR A 44 -11.45 -3.38 -12.33
C THR A 44 -11.94 -2.14 -11.58
N LEU A 45 -11.11 -1.11 -11.53
CA LEU A 45 -11.51 0.18 -11.00
C LEU A 45 -12.19 0.96 -12.12
N SER A 46 -13.46 1.31 -11.93
CA SER A 46 -13.93 2.60 -12.42
C SER A 46 -13.27 3.66 -11.55
N ILE A 47 -12.15 4.20 -12.00
CA ILE A 47 -11.71 5.50 -11.50
C ILE A 47 -12.82 6.45 -11.94
N CYS A 48 -13.72 6.83 -11.02
CA CYS A 48 -14.73 7.84 -11.29
C CYS A 48 -13.98 9.14 -11.60
N ASP A 49 -13.89 9.44 -12.89
CA ASP A 49 -13.27 10.62 -13.48
C ASP A 49 -11.84 10.91 -12.97
N PRO A 50 -10.79 10.32 -13.58
CA PRO A 50 -9.42 10.70 -13.26
C PRO A 50 -9.29 12.22 -13.39
N PRO A 51 -8.82 12.93 -12.35
CA PRO A 51 -8.83 14.38 -12.32
C PRO A 51 -8.01 14.96 -13.46
N ASN A 52 -8.61 15.67 -14.44
CA ASN A 52 -7.98 16.41 -15.56
C ASN A 52 -6.52 16.04 -15.94
N ILE A 53 -6.20 14.75 -16.04
CA ILE A 53 -4.89 14.22 -16.45
C ILE A 53 -4.98 13.49 -17.79
N GLN A 54 -6.17 13.49 -18.43
CA GLN A 54 -6.38 12.89 -19.76
C GLN A 54 -5.37 13.39 -20.79
N HIS A 55 -5.03 14.69 -20.72
CA HIS A 55 -4.03 15.30 -21.59
C HIS A 55 -2.60 14.71 -21.39
N LEU A 56 -2.33 14.01 -20.29
CA LEU A 56 -1.05 13.35 -20.00
C LEU A 56 -1.06 11.86 -20.32
N GLU A 57 -2.20 11.24 -20.67
CA GLU A 57 -2.29 9.77 -20.85
C GLU A 57 -1.30 9.22 -21.88
N HIS A 58 -1.03 10.00 -22.94
CA HIS A 58 -0.05 9.64 -23.96
C HIS A 58 1.39 9.50 -23.42
N GLU A 59 1.70 10.11 -22.27
CA GLU A 59 3.04 10.12 -21.68
C GLU A 59 3.50 8.78 -21.11
N TRP A 60 2.60 7.81 -20.90
CA TRP A 60 2.97 6.48 -20.38
C TRP A 60 2.44 5.35 -21.26
N SER A 61 2.19 5.65 -22.54
CA SER A 61 1.74 4.68 -23.54
C SER A 61 2.76 3.54 -23.78
N ASP A 62 4.04 3.78 -23.52
CA ASP A 62 5.10 2.76 -23.54
C ASP A 62 4.97 1.73 -22.41
N LEU A 63 4.14 2.00 -21.39
CA LEU A 63 3.85 1.11 -20.27
C LEU A 63 2.47 0.46 -20.36
N ASP A 64 1.74 0.68 -21.45
CA ASP A 64 0.39 0.14 -21.63
C ASP A 64 0.35 -1.37 -21.39
N ILE A 65 -0.63 -1.79 -20.59
CA ILE A 65 -0.79 -3.17 -20.18
C ILE A 65 -2.28 -3.48 -20.08
N THR A 66 -2.72 -4.57 -20.70
CA THR A 66 -4.11 -5.01 -20.58
C THR A 66 -4.40 -5.54 -19.17
N HIS A 67 -5.66 -5.59 -18.77
CA HIS A 67 -6.06 -6.20 -17.49
C HIS A 67 -5.59 -7.65 -17.35
N ILE A 68 -5.58 -8.41 -18.46
CA ILE A 68 -5.13 -9.80 -18.47
C ILE A 68 -3.61 -9.88 -18.24
N GLU A 69 -2.83 -9.01 -18.88
CA GLU A 69 -1.38 -8.97 -18.70
C GLU A 69 -1.01 -8.47 -17.30
N ALA A 70 -1.71 -7.46 -16.78
CA ALA A 70 -1.51 -6.97 -15.41
C ALA A 70 -1.78 -8.07 -14.38
N SER A 71 -2.84 -8.86 -14.58
CA SER A 71 -3.14 -10.01 -13.72
C SER A 71 -2.10 -11.12 -13.82
N LYS A 72 -1.59 -11.40 -15.03
CA LYS A 72 -0.48 -12.35 -15.21
C LYS A 72 0.79 -11.85 -14.55
N LEU A 73 1.09 -10.56 -14.67
CA LEU A 73 2.26 -9.94 -14.05
C LEU A 73 2.23 -10.07 -12.53
N GLU A 74 1.08 -9.77 -11.90
CA GLU A 74 0.89 -9.97 -10.46
C GLU A 74 1.22 -11.42 -10.06
N LYS A 75 0.60 -12.40 -10.72
CA LYS A 75 0.81 -13.82 -10.40
C LYS A 75 2.25 -14.27 -10.56
N LEU A 76 2.92 -13.82 -11.63
CA LEU A 76 4.32 -14.18 -11.88
C LEU A 76 5.28 -13.60 -10.83
N THR A 77 4.91 -12.48 -10.22
CA THR A 77 5.77 -11.72 -9.31
C THR A 77 5.42 -11.88 -7.83
N ARG A 78 4.65 -12.92 -7.47
CA ARG A 78 4.26 -13.22 -6.08
C ARG A 78 5.41 -13.57 -5.14
N ASN A 79 6.53 -14.03 -5.69
CA ASN A 79 7.76 -14.26 -4.92
C ASN A 79 8.51 -12.95 -4.62
N GLN A 80 8.00 -11.80 -5.07
CA GLN A 80 8.47 -10.46 -4.76
C GLN A 80 9.99 -10.29 -4.87
N SER A 81 10.71 -10.07 -3.76
CA SER A 81 12.16 -9.85 -3.76
C SER A 81 12.99 -11.07 -4.17
N GLU A 82 12.37 -12.24 -4.32
CA GLU A 82 13.02 -13.43 -4.87
C GLU A 82 12.82 -13.55 -6.39
N ASP A 83 12.03 -12.66 -7.01
CA ASP A 83 11.77 -12.64 -8.45
C ASP A 83 12.46 -11.44 -9.12
N GLN A 84 13.36 -11.73 -10.06
CA GLN A 84 14.04 -10.72 -10.86
C GLN A 84 13.05 -9.87 -11.69
N LYS A 85 11.97 -10.48 -12.20
CA LYS A 85 10.94 -9.78 -12.97
C LYS A 85 10.21 -8.73 -12.13
N TRP A 86 10.01 -9.00 -10.84
CA TRP A 86 9.44 -8.03 -9.90
C TRP A 86 10.32 -6.77 -9.81
N TYR A 87 11.65 -6.91 -9.76
CA TYR A 87 12.55 -5.76 -9.78
C TYR A 87 12.53 -4.99 -11.10
N GLU A 88 12.53 -5.71 -12.23
CA GLU A 88 12.52 -5.12 -13.56
C GLU A 88 11.26 -4.27 -13.80
N GLU A 89 10.10 -4.79 -13.44
CA GLU A 89 8.83 -4.08 -13.62
C GLU A 89 8.67 -2.91 -12.64
N ARG A 90 9.26 -3.00 -11.44
CA ARG A 90 9.29 -1.88 -10.49
C ARG A 90 10.20 -0.74 -10.92
N LYS A 91 11.28 -1.00 -11.67
CA LYS A 91 12.16 0.05 -12.20
C LYS A 91 11.46 0.97 -13.21
N LYS A 92 10.43 0.47 -13.88
CA LYS A 92 9.63 1.20 -14.88
C LYS A 92 8.56 2.11 -14.25
N ARG A 93 8.31 1.99 -12.94
CA ARG A 93 7.12 2.56 -12.28
C ARG A 93 7.45 3.28 -10.99
N ILE A 94 6.64 4.28 -10.65
CA ILE A 94 6.64 4.84 -9.30
C ILE A 94 5.89 3.85 -8.40
N THR A 95 6.55 3.33 -7.38
CA THR A 95 5.97 2.31 -6.50
C THR A 95 5.36 2.92 -5.24
N ALA A 96 4.27 2.32 -4.74
CA ALA A 96 3.48 2.84 -3.61
C ALA A 96 4.29 3.18 -2.35
N SER A 97 5.32 2.38 -2.04
CA SER A 97 6.24 2.63 -0.93
C SER A 97 6.99 3.96 -1.02
N ASN A 98 7.12 4.53 -2.22
CA ASN A 98 7.76 5.82 -2.48
C ASN A 98 6.77 6.99 -2.62
N PHE A 99 5.45 6.73 -2.64
CA PHE A 99 4.45 7.79 -2.84
C PHE A 99 4.53 8.85 -1.75
N GLY A 100 4.60 8.45 -0.48
CA GLY A 100 4.75 9.40 0.63
C GLY A 100 5.97 10.31 0.50
N ILE A 101 7.09 9.79 -0.05
CA ILE A 101 8.31 10.59 -0.26
C ILE A 101 8.06 11.68 -1.32
N VAL A 102 7.40 11.33 -2.42
CA VAL A 102 7.04 12.28 -3.49
C VAL A 102 5.98 13.27 -3.00
N MET A 103 4.92 12.79 -2.34
CA MET A 103 3.82 13.60 -1.84
C MET A 103 4.28 14.63 -0.81
N LYS A 104 5.19 14.26 0.10
CA LYS A 104 5.72 15.16 1.14
C LYS A 104 6.93 15.98 0.69
N ARG A 105 7.41 15.82 -0.55
CA ARG A 105 8.56 16.57 -1.05
C ARG A 105 8.23 18.06 -1.15
N LYS A 106 9.04 18.89 -0.47
CA LYS A 106 8.97 20.36 -0.48
C LYS A 106 10.08 21.05 -1.27
N LYS A 107 11.28 20.45 -1.33
CA LYS A 107 12.42 20.97 -2.10
C LYS A 107 12.33 20.49 -3.55
N ASP A 108 12.97 21.19 -4.47
CA ASP A 108 12.99 20.81 -5.88
C ASP A 108 13.54 19.40 -6.11
N VAL A 109 13.04 18.76 -7.15
CA VAL A 109 13.47 17.42 -7.57
C VAL A 109 14.79 17.54 -8.30
N ASN A 110 15.79 16.75 -7.89
CA ASN A 110 17.08 16.70 -8.54
C ASN A 110 17.54 15.26 -8.74
N THR A 111 18.57 15.06 -9.55
CA THR A 111 19.09 13.73 -9.90
C THR A 111 19.50 12.91 -8.68
N THR A 112 20.09 13.54 -7.65
CA THR A 112 20.47 12.85 -6.41
C THR A 112 19.24 12.29 -5.68
N PHE A 113 18.17 13.07 -5.59
CA PHE A 113 16.90 12.60 -5.02
C PHE A 113 16.35 11.40 -5.80
N LEU A 114 16.30 11.48 -7.12
CA LEU A 114 15.80 10.39 -7.98
C LEU A 114 16.65 9.12 -7.86
N LYS A 115 17.97 9.24 -7.84
CA LYS A 115 18.90 8.12 -7.59
C LYS A 115 18.65 7.47 -6.22
N ASN A 116 18.46 8.27 -5.18
CA ASN A 116 18.27 7.76 -3.82
C ASN A 116 16.98 6.96 -3.64
N ILE A 117 15.91 7.31 -4.36
CA ILE A 117 14.60 6.65 -4.23
C ILE A 117 14.38 5.52 -5.24
N PHE A 118 14.96 5.59 -6.45
CA PHE A 118 14.70 4.64 -7.54
C PHE A 118 15.91 3.79 -7.97
N ARG A 119 17.14 4.15 -7.59
CA ARG A 119 18.36 3.36 -7.88
C ARG A 119 19.06 2.90 -6.62
N LYS A 120 18.35 2.79 -5.50
CA LYS A 120 18.97 2.38 -4.25
C LYS A 120 19.55 0.98 -4.43
N ASN A 121 20.87 0.85 -4.25
CA ASN A 121 21.53 -0.44 -4.00
C ASN A 121 20.90 -1.06 -2.74
N GLU A 122 20.97 -2.38 -2.58
CA GLU A 122 20.40 -3.09 -1.43
C GLU A 122 20.74 -2.37 -0.11
N PHE A 123 19.74 -1.70 0.46
CA PHE A 123 19.91 -0.92 1.68
C PHE A 123 19.42 -1.75 2.85
N PHE A 124 20.38 -2.33 3.57
CA PHE A 124 20.12 -3.00 4.83
C PHE A 124 20.18 -1.98 5.96
N SER A 125 19.05 -1.73 6.61
CA SER A 125 18.99 -1.00 7.88
C SER A 125 18.44 -1.91 8.95
N SER A 126 18.75 -1.64 10.22
CA SER A 126 18.17 -2.38 11.35
C SER A 126 16.64 -2.40 11.28
N SER A 127 16.02 -1.29 10.86
CA SER A 127 14.57 -1.22 10.65
C SER A 127 14.07 -2.12 9.52
N THR A 128 14.77 -2.16 8.37
CA THR A 128 14.40 -3.02 7.23
C THR A 128 14.55 -4.49 7.59
N SER A 129 15.68 -4.87 8.18
CA SER A 129 15.96 -6.26 8.56
C SER A 129 15.01 -6.74 9.67
N TYR A 130 14.74 -5.89 10.66
CA TYR A 130 13.76 -6.19 11.71
C TYR A 130 12.34 -6.34 11.14
N GLY A 131 11.94 -5.45 10.23
CA GLY A 131 10.67 -5.53 9.52
C GLY A 131 10.49 -6.88 8.84
N LYS A 132 11.43 -7.25 7.95
CA LYS A 132 11.42 -8.54 7.23
C LYS A 132 11.38 -9.74 8.17
N ALA A 133 12.17 -9.72 9.25
CA ALA A 133 12.23 -10.83 10.20
C ALA A 133 10.93 -11.02 11.00
N ASN A 134 10.14 -9.96 11.21
CA ASN A 134 8.92 -10.01 12.03
C ASN A 134 7.63 -9.98 11.20
N GLU A 135 7.68 -9.68 9.91
CA GLU A 135 6.52 -9.62 9.03
C GLU A 135 5.72 -10.93 9.04
N ASN A 136 6.42 -12.07 8.90
CA ASN A 136 5.78 -13.38 8.95
C ASN A 136 5.15 -13.66 10.32
N VAL A 137 5.77 -13.23 11.42
CA VAL A 137 5.20 -13.37 12.77
C VAL A 137 3.90 -12.58 12.87
N ALA A 138 3.89 -11.32 12.42
CA ALA A 138 2.69 -10.49 12.42
C ALA A 138 1.57 -11.06 11.54
N LYS A 139 1.90 -11.59 10.35
CA LYS A 139 0.95 -12.29 9.46
C LYS A 139 0.33 -13.52 10.13
N GLN A 140 1.12 -14.33 10.83
CA GLN A 140 0.60 -15.49 11.57
C GLN A 140 -0.32 -15.07 12.73
N ILE A 141 0.02 -14.01 13.46
CA ILE A 141 -0.85 -13.45 14.50
C ILE A 141 -2.15 -12.93 13.89
N TYR A 142 -2.09 -12.24 12.75
CA TYR A 142 -3.25 -11.75 12.01
C TYR A 142 -4.19 -12.90 11.63
N ILE A 143 -3.68 -13.96 10.99
CA ILE A 143 -4.46 -15.14 10.60
C ILE A 143 -5.10 -15.77 11.84
N LYS A 144 -4.35 -15.94 12.93
CA LYS A 144 -4.88 -16.53 14.16
C LYS A 144 -5.98 -15.69 14.82
N LYS A 145 -5.86 -14.36 14.81
CA LYS A 145 -6.82 -13.44 15.46
C LYS A 145 -8.07 -13.19 14.63
N THR A 146 -7.94 -13.19 13.31
CA THR A 146 -9.05 -12.92 12.39
C THR A 146 -9.65 -14.19 11.80
N GLY A 147 -8.95 -15.31 11.76
CA GLY A 147 -9.37 -16.48 10.99
C GLY A 147 -9.47 -16.22 9.47
N ASN A 148 -9.01 -15.05 8.99
CA ASN A 148 -9.01 -14.73 7.57
C ASN A 148 -7.96 -15.57 6.85
N HIS A 149 -8.23 -15.87 5.58
CA HIS A 149 -7.22 -16.46 4.71
C HIS A 149 -6.28 -15.37 4.23
N LEU A 150 -4.98 -15.70 4.19
CA LEU A 150 -3.93 -14.83 3.66
C LEU A 150 -3.29 -15.50 2.45
N HIS A 151 -3.15 -14.75 1.36
CA HIS A 151 -2.50 -15.22 0.13
C HIS A 151 -1.38 -14.26 -0.29
N ASP A 152 -0.38 -14.81 -0.97
CA ASP A 152 0.71 -14.03 -1.54
C ASP A 152 0.21 -13.12 -2.66
N ILE A 153 0.91 -12.01 -2.84
CA ILE A 153 0.58 -10.98 -3.81
C ILE A 153 1.85 -10.47 -4.48
N GLY A 154 1.79 -10.30 -5.80
CA GLY A 154 2.90 -9.77 -6.57
C GLY A 154 2.80 -8.27 -6.81
N LEU A 155 3.52 -7.80 -7.82
CA LEU A 155 3.41 -6.44 -8.31
C LEU A 155 2.07 -6.25 -9.02
N ILE A 156 1.25 -5.38 -8.47
CA ILE A 156 0.01 -4.91 -9.09
C ILE A 156 0.32 -3.66 -9.91
N VAL A 157 -0.22 -3.64 -11.13
CA VAL A 157 -0.23 -2.50 -12.04
C VAL A 157 -1.67 -2.27 -12.48
N ASN A 158 -2.13 -1.03 -12.41
CA ASN A 158 -3.46 -0.66 -12.91
C ASN A 158 -3.34 -0.26 -14.39
N PRO A 159 -4.07 -0.91 -15.33
CA PRO A 159 -4.07 -0.52 -16.75
C PRO A 159 -4.35 0.97 -17.01
N SER A 160 -5.14 1.63 -16.17
CA SER A 160 -5.45 3.06 -16.32
C SER A 160 -4.35 3.98 -15.78
N LEU A 161 -3.42 3.45 -14.98
CA LEU A 161 -2.30 4.20 -14.39
C LEU A 161 -1.03 3.32 -14.46
N PRO A 162 -0.59 2.89 -15.66
CA PRO A 162 0.43 1.85 -15.79
C PRO A 162 1.82 2.29 -15.33
N PHE A 163 2.04 3.60 -15.18
CA PHE A 163 3.25 4.18 -14.59
C PHE A 163 3.33 4.06 -13.05
N LEU A 164 2.25 3.62 -12.40
CA LEU A 164 2.19 3.34 -10.97
C LEU A 164 2.22 1.84 -10.71
N GLY A 165 2.88 1.44 -9.62
CA GLY A 165 2.92 0.05 -9.17
C GLY A 165 2.76 -0.08 -7.66
N ALA A 166 2.20 -1.19 -7.21
CA ALA A 166 2.03 -1.48 -5.79
C ALA A 166 2.32 -2.95 -5.51
N THR A 167 2.99 -3.22 -4.39
CA THR A 167 3.13 -4.58 -3.84
C THR A 167 2.70 -4.49 -2.38
N PRO A 168 1.44 -4.85 -2.06
CA PRO A 168 1.01 -5.04 -0.68
C PRO A 168 1.70 -6.24 -0.03
N ASP A 169 1.51 -6.43 1.27
CA ASP A 169 2.14 -7.54 1.99
C ASP A 169 1.31 -8.83 1.90
N GLY A 170 0.08 -8.76 1.38
CA GLY A 170 -0.73 -9.94 1.08
C GLY A 170 -2.17 -9.59 0.72
N ILE A 171 -2.89 -10.62 0.30
CA ILE A 171 -4.33 -10.61 0.03
C ILE A 171 -5.04 -11.21 1.23
N THR A 172 -5.98 -10.47 1.82
CA THR A 172 -6.83 -10.99 2.91
C THR A 172 -8.24 -11.28 2.41
N CYS A 173 -8.76 -12.44 2.79
CA CYS A 173 -10.07 -12.94 2.40
C CYS A 173 -10.98 -13.01 3.63
N GLU A 174 -11.99 -12.14 3.68
CA GLU A 174 -13.01 -12.10 4.73
C GLU A 174 -14.39 -12.30 4.11
N GLN A 175 -15.06 -13.43 4.41
CA GLN A 175 -16.45 -13.68 4.00
C GLN A 175 -16.71 -13.44 2.49
N SER A 176 -15.81 -13.93 1.64
CA SER A 176 -15.82 -13.74 0.18
C SER A 176 -15.46 -12.34 -0.33
N ILE A 177 -15.21 -11.37 0.56
CA ILE A 177 -14.64 -10.08 0.20
C ILE A 177 -13.12 -10.18 0.27
N THR A 178 -12.46 -9.69 -0.78
CA THR A 178 -11.01 -9.72 -0.87
C THR A 178 -10.45 -8.30 -0.73
N GLY A 179 -9.65 -8.09 0.30
CA GLY A 179 -8.88 -6.87 0.53
C GLY A 179 -7.38 -7.14 0.46
N ILE A 180 -6.58 -6.16 0.86
CA ILE A 180 -5.13 -6.28 0.97
C ILE A 180 -4.68 -6.05 2.42
N ILE A 181 -3.43 -6.40 2.72
CA ILE A 181 -2.81 -6.07 4.01
C ILE A 181 -1.51 -5.28 3.80
N GLU A 182 -1.15 -4.50 4.81
CA GLU A 182 0.14 -3.82 4.92
C GLU A 182 0.63 -3.95 6.36
N VAL A 183 1.80 -4.54 6.57
CA VAL A 183 2.37 -4.90 7.86
C VAL A 183 3.53 -3.96 8.19
N LYS A 184 3.47 -3.33 9.37
CA LYS A 184 4.56 -2.52 9.92
C LYS A 184 5.03 -3.09 11.26
N CYS A 185 6.31 -3.44 11.30
CA CYS A 185 7.02 -3.83 12.53
C CYS A 185 8.09 -2.75 12.85
N PRO A 186 7.74 -1.65 13.53
CA PRO A 186 8.63 -0.50 13.71
C PRO A 186 9.75 -0.78 14.72
N TYR A 187 10.98 -0.93 14.23
CA TYR A 187 12.16 -1.21 15.07
C TYR A 187 12.38 -0.19 16.20
N SER A 188 12.10 1.08 15.95
CA SER A 188 12.36 2.17 16.90
C SER A 188 11.44 2.17 18.13
N VAL A 189 10.29 1.49 18.06
CA VAL A 189 9.31 1.37 19.16
C VAL A 189 8.95 -0.09 19.44
N ARG A 190 9.75 -1.03 18.93
CA ARG A 190 9.49 -2.48 18.99
C ARG A 190 9.27 -3.02 20.41
N ASP A 191 9.90 -2.40 21.41
CA ASP A 191 9.84 -2.83 22.81
C ASP A 191 8.82 -1.99 23.61
N MET A 192 7.99 -1.17 22.95
CA MET A 192 6.97 -0.31 23.55
C MET A 192 5.56 -0.83 23.23
N SER A 193 4.59 -0.48 24.09
CA SER A 193 3.19 -0.54 23.69
C SER A 193 2.90 0.49 22.60
N ILE A 194 1.87 0.26 21.78
CA ILE A 194 1.42 1.22 20.76
C ILE A 194 0.94 2.50 21.43
N ASN A 195 0.31 2.41 22.61
CA ASN A 195 -0.09 3.58 23.39
C ASN A 195 1.12 4.44 23.77
N ASP A 196 2.14 3.83 24.39
CA ASP A 196 3.34 4.56 24.80
C ASP A 196 4.07 5.15 23.60
N ALA A 197 4.12 4.42 22.48
CA ALA A 197 4.71 4.92 21.23
C ALA A 197 3.97 6.16 20.73
N CYS A 198 2.63 6.16 20.71
CA CYS A 198 1.86 7.34 20.34
C CYS A 198 2.10 8.54 21.25
N GLU A 199 2.26 8.33 22.55
CA GLU A 199 2.45 9.40 23.54
C GLU A 199 3.87 9.98 23.54
N THR A 200 4.88 9.15 23.28
CA THR A 200 6.29 9.53 23.47
C THR A 200 7.07 9.74 22.17
N ARG A 201 6.56 9.27 21.03
CA ARG A 201 7.29 9.27 19.75
C ARG A 201 6.56 10.06 18.68
N GLN A 202 7.02 11.29 18.46
CA GLN A 202 6.47 12.17 17.42
C GLN A 202 6.58 11.58 16.01
N ASP A 203 7.63 10.80 15.76
CA ASP A 203 7.90 10.11 14.49
C ASP A 203 7.08 8.83 14.29
N PHE A 204 6.33 8.37 15.29
CA PHE A 204 5.49 7.19 15.15
C PHE A 204 4.30 7.48 14.23
N PHE A 205 3.96 6.51 13.38
CA PHE A 205 2.99 6.71 12.30
C PHE A 205 1.54 6.63 12.76
N LEU A 206 1.26 6.02 13.91
CA LEU A 206 -0.08 6.04 14.51
C LEU A 206 -0.25 7.25 15.43
N GLN A 207 -1.49 7.70 15.55
CA GLN A 207 -1.95 8.63 16.58
C GLN A 207 -3.14 8.03 17.33
N LYS A 208 -3.34 8.46 18.57
CA LYS A 208 -4.47 8.04 19.40
C LYS A 208 -5.65 9.00 19.17
N ASP A 209 -6.84 8.46 19.00
CA ASP A 209 -8.12 9.18 18.99
C ASP A 209 -9.09 8.47 19.94
N GLY A 210 -9.32 9.06 21.11
CA GLY A 210 -9.99 8.39 22.21
C GLY A 210 -9.27 7.09 22.60
N ASP A 211 -9.97 5.97 22.50
CA ASP A 211 -9.44 4.63 22.82
C ASP A 211 -8.92 3.88 21.58
N LEU A 212 -8.97 4.50 20.39
CA LEU A 212 -8.53 3.89 19.13
C LEU A 212 -7.23 4.50 18.63
N PHE A 213 -6.54 3.76 17.76
CA PHE A 213 -5.35 4.23 17.06
C PHE A 213 -5.61 4.30 15.56
N HIS A 214 -5.10 5.36 14.94
CA HIS A 214 -5.27 5.61 13.51
C HIS A 214 -3.96 6.03 12.87
N LEU A 215 -3.75 5.59 11.63
CA LEU A 215 -2.64 6.01 10.80
C LEU A 215 -2.77 7.50 10.49
N LYS A 216 -1.77 8.28 10.86
CA LYS A 216 -1.70 9.72 10.58
C LYS A 216 -1.86 9.97 9.08
N HIS A 217 -2.88 10.72 8.68
CA HIS A 217 -3.19 10.99 7.26
C HIS A 217 -2.10 11.80 6.54
N ASP A 218 -1.26 12.53 7.29
CA ASP A 218 -0.12 13.25 6.73
C ASP A 218 1.15 12.38 6.66
N HIS A 219 1.14 11.16 7.20
CA HIS A 219 2.30 10.26 7.25
C HIS A 219 2.56 9.56 5.91
N ALA A 220 3.82 9.20 5.64
CA ALA A 220 4.22 8.57 4.38
C ALA A 220 3.47 7.25 4.12
N HIS A 221 3.19 6.48 5.17
CA HIS A 221 2.43 5.22 5.07
C HIS A 221 0.97 5.43 4.68
N TRP A 222 0.33 6.57 4.99
CA TRP A 222 -1.02 6.86 4.52
C TRP A 222 -1.07 6.93 3.00
N TYR A 223 -0.15 7.68 2.39
CA TYR A 223 -0.01 7.75 0.94
C TYR A 223 0.36 6.40 0.31
N GLN A 224 1.14 5.57 1.01
CA GLN A 224 1.44 4.21 0.57
C GLN A 224 0.17 3.36 0.50
N VAL A 225 -0.61 3.30 1.59
CA VAL A 225 -1.84 2.49 1.66
C VAL A 225 -2.90 2.99 0.68
N GLN A 226 -3.15 4.30 0.64
CA GLN A 226 -4.07 4.89 -0.33
C GLN A 226 -3.62 4.65 -1.77
N GLY A 227 -2.31 4.67 -2.02
CA GLY A 227 -1.72 4.28 -3.30
C GLY A 227 -1.94 2.82 -3.66
N GLN A 228 -1.77 1.90 -2.70
CA GLN A 228 -2.04 0.48 -2.91
C GLN A 228 -3.52 0.24 -3.21
N LEU A 229 -4.45 0.89 -2.51
CA LEU A 229 -5.89 0.82 -2.77
C LEU A 229 -6.23 1.38 -4.17
N LEU A 230 -5.60 2.50 -4.56
CA LEU A 230 -5.79 3.12 -5.88
C LEU A 230 -5.28 2.22 -7.02
N VAL A 231 -4.11 1.58 -6.84
CA VAL A 231 -3.52 0.74 -7.89
C VAL A 231 -4.21 -0.63 -7.95
N SER A 232 -4.62 -1.17 -6.82
CA SER A 232 -5.22 -2.52 -6.75
C SER A 232 -6.72 -2.56 -6.99
N GLY A 233 -7.44 -1.50 -6.67
CA GLY A 233 -8.90 -1.54 -6.61
C GLY A 233 -9.45 -2.39 -5.48
N ALA A 234 -8.62 -2.74 -4.50
CA ALA A 234 -9.09 -3.39 -3.29
C ALA A 234 -10.05 -2.46 -2.54
N PRO A 235 -11.15 -3.00 -1.96
CA PRO A 235 -12.12 -2.20 -1.22
C PRO A 235 -11.61 -1.74 0.15
N PHE A 236 -10.56 -2.37 0.68
CA PHE A 236 -9.92 -2.00 1.95
C PHE A 236 -8.50 -2.57 2.06
N CYS A 237 -7.74 -2.01 3.00
CA CYS A 237 -6.44 -2.50 3.44
C CYS A 237 -6.47 -2.67 4.96
N ASP A 238 -6.13 -3.86 5.46
CA ASP A 238 -5.88 -4.05 6.89
C ASP A 238 -4.41 -3.67 7.18
N PHE A 239 -4.23 -2.50 7.79
CA PHE A 239 -2.95 -1.95 8.20
C PHE A 239 -2.56 -2.52 9.57
N ILE A 240 -1.62 -3.46 9.57
CA ILE A 240 -1.21 -4.25 10.73
C ILE A 240 0.02 -3.58 11.35
N THR A 241 -0.06 -3.25 12.63
CA THR A 241 1.07 -2.76 13.43
C THR A 241 1.42 -3.78 14.49
N TYR A 242 2.68 -4.22 14.48
CA TYR A 242 3.20 -5.20 15.43
C TYR A 242 4.41 -4.67 16.19
N THR A 243 4.31 -4.65 17.51
CA THR A 243 5.44 -4.50 18.44
C THR A 243 5.56 -5.79 19.27
N LYS A 244 6.61 -5.93 20.09
CA LYS A 244 6.70 -7.07 21.01
C LYS A 244 5.65 -7.04 22.12
N GLN A 245 5.04 -5.88 22.37
CA GLN A 245 4.00 -5.72 23.40
C GLN A 245 2.59 -5.82 22.81
N ASP A 246 2.39 -5.28 21.60
CA ASP A 246 1.06 -5.11 21.02
C ASP A 246 0.94 -5.60 19.59
N PHE A 247 -0.29 -5.96 19.23
CA PHE A 247 -0.72 -6.24 17.87
C PHE A 247 -2.01 -5.48 17.60
N TYR A 248 -1.97 -4.58 16.62
CA TYR A 248 -3.09 -3.74 16.24
C TYR A 248 -3.33 -3.83 14.74
N VAL A 249 -4.59 -3.74 14.34
CA VAL A 249 -5.01 -3.71 12.94
C VAL A 249 -5.85 -2.47 12.78
N GLU A 250 -5.66 -1.68 11.73
CA GLU A 250 -6.62 -0.65 11.33
C GLU A 250 -7.12 -0.98 9.93
N ARG A 251 -8.45 -1.07 9.75
CA ARG A 251 -9.01 -1.22 8.41
C ARG A 251 -9.13 0.14 7.74
N ILE A 252 -8.34 0.34 6.69
CA ILE A 252 -8.30 1.58 5.91
C ILE A 252 -9.07 1.39 4.60
N PHE A 253 -9.98 2.32 4.32
CA PHE A 253 -10.79 2.34 3.09
C PHE A 253 -10.23 3.35 2.07
N PRO A 254 -10.61 3.22 0.78
CA PRO A 254 -10.31 4.22 -0.24
C PRO A 254 -10.74 5.63 0.18
N HIS A 255 -9.80 6.57 0.19
CA HIS A 255 -10.03 7.97 0.52
C HIS A 255 -9.87 8.83 -0.73
N ALA A 256 -11.00 9.14 -1.38
CA ALA A 256 -11.03 9.82 -2.67
C ALA A 256 -10.22 11.13 -2.75
N PRO A 257 -10.24 12.04 -1.74
CA PRO A 257 -9.39 13.24 -1.78
C PRO A 257 -7.89 12.91 -1.87
N THR A 258 -7.40 11.97 -1.06
CA THR A 258 -5.98 11.57 -1.10
C THR A 258 -5.63 10.87 -2.41
N MET A 259 -6.52 10.00 -2.92
CA MET A 259 -6.30 9.33 -4.20
C MET A 259 -6.24 10.33 -5.37
N ASN A 260 -7.10 11.34 -5.37
CA ASN A 260 -7.07 12.40 -6.38
C ASN A 260 -5.77 13.21 -6.32
N ASP A 261 -5.28 13.53 -5.12
CA ASP A 261 -3.99 14.20 -4.94
C ASP A 261 -2.81 13.33 -5.39
N LEU A 262 -2.86 12.03 -5.10
CA LEU A 262 -1.88 11.05 -5.59
C LEU A 262 -1.87 11.03 -7.12
N ILE A 263 -3.03 10.87 -7.77
CA ILE A 263 -3.13 10.85 -9.24
C ILE A 263 -2.51 12.12 -9.83
N LYS A 264 -2.94 13.30 -9.37
CA LYS A 264 -2.44 14.59 -9.90
C LYS A 264 -0.94 14.74 -9.73
N LYS A 265 -0.44 14.59 -8.49
CA LYS A 265 0.96 14.89 -8.16
C LYS A 265 1.92 13.82 -8.71
N LEU A 266 1.54 12.55 -8.68
CA LEU A 266 2.38 11.47 -9.23
C LEU A 266 2.40 11.49 -10.76
N SER A 267 1.32 11.85 -11.44
CA SER A 267 1.32 12.01 -12.91
C SER A 267 2.29 13.12 -13.33
N LEU A 268 2.21 14.30 -12.70
CA LEU A 268 3.13 15.40 -12.97
C LEU A 268 4.59 15.01 -12.66
N PHE A 269 4.82 14.38 -11.51
CA PHE A 269 6.15 13.89 -11.14
C PHE A 269 6.68 12.86 -12.14
N TYR A 270 5.82 11.98 -12.65
CA TYR A 270 6.20 10.98 -13.63
C TYR A 270 6.74 11.64 -14.90
N VAL A 271 5.94 12.53 -15.50
CA VAL A 271 6.26 13.20 -16.76
C VAL A 271 7.49 14.11 -16.62
N GLN A 272 7.53 14.92 -15.56
CA GLN A 272 8.55 15.96 -15.40
C GLN A 272 9.91 15.42 -14.91
N HIS A 273 9.91 14.29 -14.19
CA HIS A 273 11.10 13.84 -13.48
C HIS A 273 11.40 12.35 -13.64
N PHE A 274 10.41 11.47 -13.43
CA PHE A 274 10.67 10.03 -13.42
C PHE A 274 10.99 9.48 -14.82
N LYS A 275 10.13 9.72 -15.81
CA LYS A 275 10.30 9.23 -17.18
C LYS A 275 11.62 9.70 -17.80
N PRO A 276 11.99 11.00 -17.76
CA PRO A 276 13.31 11.43 -18.21
C PRO A 276 14.47 10.76 -17.46
N PHE A 277 14.31 10.48 -16.17
CA PHE A 277 15.34 9.84 -15.36
C PHE A 277 15.58 8.38 -15.72
N VAL A 278 14.51 7.63 -16.03
CA VAL A 278 14.60 6.23 -16.46
C VAL A 278 15.21 6.15 -17.85
N HIS A 279 14.75 6.95 -18.82
CA HIS A 279 15.31 6.95 -20.18
C HIS A 279 16.80 7.32 -20.21
N ASN A 280 17.22 8.29 -19.40
CA ASN A 280 18.65 8.66 -19.29
C ASN A 280 19.48 7.65 -18.48
N ALA A 281 18.85 6.71 -17.78
CA ALA A 281 19.54 5.60 -17.12
C ALA A 281 20.00 4.55 -18.13
N ASP A 282 19.10 4.21 -19.06
CA ASP A 282 19.30 3.14 -20.02
C ASP A 282 20.33 3.51 -21.09
N SER A 283 20.52 4.80 -21.35
CA SER A 283 21.57 5.34 -22.24
C SER A 283 22.98 5.38 -21.61
N GLN A 284 23.14 5.05 -20.33
CA GLN A 284 24.44 5.01 -19.64
C GLN A 284 24.91 3.60 -19.25
N LEU A 285 24.25 2.54 -19.75
CA LEU A 285 24.84 1.19 -19.68
C LEU A 285 26.03 1.14 -20.66
N PRO A 286 27.26 0.86 -20.20
CA PRO A 286 28.36 0.66 -21.14
C PRO A 286 28.02 -0.53 -22.03
N GLY A 287 28.16 -0.33 -23.34
CA GLY A 287 28.11 -1.41 -24.32
C GLY A 287 29.04 -2.53 -23.89
N THR A 288 28.51 -3.75 -24.02
CA THR A 288 29.23 -5.02 -23.93
C THR A 288 30.60 -4.98 -24.59
#